data_AF-A0A6G0UPU8-F1
#
_entry.id   AF-A0A6G0UPU8-F1
#
_cell.length_a   1.000
_cell.length_b   1.000
_cell.length_c   1.000
_cell.angle_alpha   90.00
_cell.angle_beta   90.00
_cell.angle_gamma   90.00
#
_symmetry.space_group_name_H-M   'P 1'
#
loop_
_entity.id
_entity.type
_entity.pdbx_description
1 polymer ?
#
loop_
_entity_poly.entity_id
_entity_poly.type
_entity_poly.pdbx_seq_one_letter_code
_entity_poly.pdbx_strand_id
1 'polypeptide(L)'
;MAIILGSSSVGSSKCLKACTETFKASIVQIIGPSVQSETELLAPFHSIIAKSRTNAAANKKIEWICFAVGRFDNCSKKCPPNNAKALRMASILQWNTICNLSKEDPKAFTEFVNCERHHIDKTSRKCNFVKVNEQMALKDFCKQLADYSACYASVPFECSSKASDVSFEVFR
;
A
#
# COMPACT_ATOMS: atom_id res chain seq x y z
N MET A 1 4.04 -44.30 25.21
CA MET A 1 4.00 -43.71 23.85
C MET A 1 4.22 -42.22 23.97
N ALA A 2 5.41 -41.74 23.64
CA ALA A 2 5.72 -40.31 23.63
C ALA A 2 5.28 -39.72 22.28
N ILE A 3 4.34 -38.78 22.30
CA ILE A 3 3.97 -38.01 21.10
C ILE A 3 5.03 -36.92 20.96
N ILE A 4 5.94 -37.10 20.01
CA ILE A 4 6.88 -36.07 19.59
C ILE A 4 6.07 -35.00 18.87
N LEU A 5 5.80 -33.88 19.54
CA LEU A 5 5.28 -32.67 18.90
C LEU A 5 6.39 -32.10 18.02
N GLY A 6 6.28 -32.35 16.72
CA GLY A 6 7.16 -31.83 15.69
C GLY A 6 7.25 -30.31 15.73
N SER A 7 8.44 -29.83 16.04
CA SER A 7 8.90 -28.45 16.05
C SER A 7 9.00 -27.91 14.62
N SER A 8 7.89 -27.42 14.05
CA SER A 8 7.88 -26.76 12.73
C SER A 8 7.70 -25.23 12.77
N SER A 9 7.58 -24.63 13.95
CA SER A 9 7.23 -23.19 14.06
C SER A 9 8.40 -22.23 13.81
N VAL A 10 9.64 -22.62 14.16
CA VAL A 10 10.81 -21.70 14.17
C VAL A 10 11.39 -21.46 12.75
N GLY A 11 11.27 -22.43 11.84
CA GLY A 11 11.74 -22.28 10.45
C GLY A 11 10.79 -21.48 9.56
N SER A 12 9.47 -21.62 9.79
CA SER A 12 8.45 -20.94 8.99
C SER A 12 8.42 -19.43 9.22
N SER A 13 8.68 -18.97 10.45
CA SER A 13 8.74 -17.55 10.79
C SER A 13 10.01 -16.87 10.29
N LYS A 14 11.16 -17.57 10.31
CA LYS A 14 12.45 -17.05 9.80
C LYS A 14 12.42 -16.80 8.28
N CYS A 15 11.85 -17.71 7.50
CA CYS A 15 11.74 -17.56 6.04
C CYS A 15 10.97 -16.28 5.67
N LEU A 16 9.74 -16.16 6.19
CA LEU A 16 8.87 -15.02 5.88
C LEU A 16 9.48 -13.70 6.38
N LYS A 17 10.09 -13.72 7.58
CA LYS A 17 10.77 -12.54 8.13
C LYS A 17 11.84 -12.01 7.19
N ALA A 18 12.70 -12.86 6.64
CA ALA A 18 13.74 -12.44 5.69
C ALA A 18 13.16 -11.84 4.40
N CYS A 19 12.08 -12.44 3.85
CA CYS A 19 11.37 -11.87 2.70
C CYS A 19 10.80 -10.48 3.02
N THR A 20 10.15 -10.33 4.18
CA THR A 20 9.57 -9.06 4.63
C THR A 20 10.64 -8.00 4.89
N GLU A 21 11.76 -8.32 5.53
CA GLU A 21 12.85 -7.38 5.77
C GLU A 21 13.47 -6.88 4.46
N THR A 22 13.69 -7.78 3.50
CA THR A 22 14.17 -7.42 2.15
C THR A 22 13.19 -6.50 1.43
N PHE A 23 11.89 -6.79 1.53
CA PHE A 23 10.85 -5.96 0.95
C PHE A 23 10.82 -4.58 1.59
N LYS A 24 10.82 -4.48 2.92
CA LYS A 24 10.89 -3.22 3.67
C LYS A 24 12.11 -2.39 3.26
N ALA A 25 13.29 -3.01 3.17
CA ALA A 25 14.51 -2.33 2.73
C ALA A 25 14.38 -1.76 1.30
N SER A 26 13.76 -2.53 0.40
CA SER A 26 13.50 -2.08 -0.99
C SER A 26 12.57 -0.87 -1.00
N ILE A 27 11.50 -0.88 -0.20
CA ILE A 27 10.59 0.27 -0.09
C ILE A 27 11.34 1.51 0.40
N VAL A 28 12.12 1.41 1.48
CA VAL A 28 12.92 2.51 2.02
C VAL A 28 13.88 3.07 0.98
N GLN A 29 14.52 2.21 0.18
CA GLN A 29 15.41 2.66 -0.89
C GLN A 29 14.67 3.45 -1.98
N ILE A 30 13.42 3.08 -2.31
CA ILE A 30 12.65 3.71 -3.39
C ILE A 30 12.03 5.04 -2.97
N ILE A 31 11.43 5.09 -1.76
CA ILE A 31 10.64 6.25 -1.31
C ILE A 31 11.35 7.10 -0.26
N GLY A 32 12.50 6.64 0.25
CA GLY A 32 13.24 7.24 1.36
C GLY A 32 12.76 6.74 2.73
N PRO A 33 13.52 7.02 3.80
CA PRO A 33 13.07 6.76 5.17
C PRO A 33 11.84 7.64 5.44
N SER A 34 10.69 7.00 5.60
CA SER A 34 9.46 7.70 6.00
C SER A 34 9.32 7.67 7.52
N VAL A 35 8.80 8.73 8.13
CA VAL A 35 8.41 8.75 9.56
C VAL A 35 7.34 7.68 9.87
N GLN A 36 6.70 7.10 8.84
CA GLN A 36 5.74 5.99 8.92
C GLN A 36 6.40 4.61 8.71
N SER A 37 7.71 4.48 8.92
CA SER A 37 8.45 3.20 8.74
C SER A 37 7.96 2.03 9.60
N GLU A 38 7.04 2.27 10.53
CA GLU A 38 6.48 1.27 11.44
C GLU A 38 5.10 0.72 11.03
N THR A 39 4.37 1.34 10.10
CA THR A 39 3.15 0.72 9.58
C THR A 39 3.58 -0.39 8.63
N GLU A 40 3.70 -1.60 9.15
CA GLU A 40 4.28 -2.76 8.45
C GLU A 40 3.56 -3.18 7.17
N LEU A 41 2.44 -2.54 6.83
CA LEU A 41 1.59 -2.87 5.69
C LEU A 41 1.09 -1.56 5.10
N LEU A 42 1.10 -1.48 3.76
CA LEU A 42 0.85 -0.30 2.92
C LEU A 42 2.10 0.57 2.68
N ALA A 43 2.84 0.28 1.59
CA ALA A 43 3.58 1.35 0.96
C ALA A 43 2.56 2.42 0.53
N PRO A 44 2.73 3.70 0.92
CA PRO A 44 1.67 4.68 0.84
C PRO A 44 1.57 5.19 -0.60
N PHE A 45 0.83 4.49 -1.46
CA PHE A 45 0.58 4.87 -2.85
C PHE A 45 0.22 6.36 -2.98
N HIS A 46 -0.76 6.82 -2.21
CA HIS A 46 -1.14 8.23 -2.15
C HIS A 46 0.01 9.16 -1.71
N SER A 47 0.86 8.73 -0.77
CA SER A 47 2.04 9.53 -0.39
C SER A 47 3.11 9.54 -1.48
N ILE A 48 3.26 8.48 -2.26
CA ILE A 48 4.22 8.43 -3.38
C ILE A 48 3.80 9.45 -4.43
N ILE A 49 2.51 9.47 -4.77
CA ILE A 49 1.95 10.42 -5.72
C ILE A 49 2.07 11.85 -5.17
N ALA A 50 1.61 12.09 -3.94
CA ALA A 50 1.59 13.43 -3.33
C ALA A 50 2.99 14.05 -3.15
N LYS A 51 3.99 13.24 -2.79
CA LYS A 51 5.37 13.74 -2.53
C LYS A 51 6.26 13.72 -3.77
N SER A 52 5.83 13.16 -4.89
CA SER A 52 6.65 13.13 -6.10
C SER A 52 6.51 14.43 -6.88
N ARG A 53 7.65 15.00 -7.29
CA ARG A 53 7.68 16.29 -8.01
C ARG A 53 6.82 16.27 -9.27
N THR A 54 6.88 15.18 -10.03
CA THR A 54 6.14 15.00 -11.30
C THR A 54 5.44 13.64 -11.32
N ASN A 55 4.47 13.48 -12.22
CA ASN A 55 3.75 12.21 -12.41
C ASN A 55 4.67 11.14 -13.01
N ALA A 56 5.60 11.52 -13.89
CA ALA A 56 6.64 10.62 -14.37
C ALA A 56 7.53 10.09 -13.23
N ALA A 57 7.89 10.93 -12.25
CA ALA A 57 8.63 10.49 -11.07
C ALA A 57 7.80 9.57 -10.16
N ALA A 58 6.50 9.83 -10.02
CA ALA A 58 5.58 8.96 -9.29
C ALA A 58 5.45 7.59 -9.96
N ASN A 59 5.18 7.56 -11.27
CA ASN A 59 5.08 6.33 -12.07
C ASN A 59 6.34 5.48 -11.95
N LYS A 60 7.52 6.09 -12.14
CA LYS A 60 8.79 5.39 -12.00
C LYS A 60 8.96 4.75 -10.62
N LYS A 61 8.60 5.45 -9.54
CA LYS A 61 8.65 4.88 -8.17
C LYS A 61 7.66 3.73 -8.01
N ILE A 62 6.45 3.86 -8.53
CA ILE A 62 5.43 2.81 -8.49
C ILE A 62 5.92 1.57 -9.25
N GLU A 63 6.53 1.72 -10.43
CA GLU A 63 7.15 0.62 -11.18
C GLU A 63 8.23 -0.12 -10.36
N TRP A 64 9.11 0.62 -9.68
CA TRP A 64 10.11 0.01 -8.80
C TRP A 64 9.49 -0.72 -7.61
N ILE A 65 8.39 -0.20 -7.05
CA ILE A 65 7.64 -0.91 -6.00
C ILE A 65 7.00 -2.17 -6.57
N CYS A 66 6.45 -2.14 -7.77
CA CYS A 66 5.91 -3.32 -8.43
C CYS A 66 6.95 -4.40 -8.64
N PHE A 67 8.19 -4.03 -8.97
CA PHE A 67 9.30 -4.97 -9.00
C PHE A 67 9.58 -5.56 -7.61
N ALA A 68 9.61 -4.73 -6.56
CA ALA A 68 9.80 -5.20 -5.18
C ALA A 68 8.67 -6.12 -4.70
N VAL A 69 7.41 -5.82 -5.05
CA VAL A 69 6.22 -6.64 -4.75
C VAL A 69 6.35 -8.01 -5.43
N GLY A 70 6.71 -8.05 -6.71
CA GLY A 70 6.94 -9.31 -7.43
C GLY A 70 8.07 -10.15 -6.81
N ARG A 71 9.16 -9.52 -6.35
CA ARG A 71 10.23 -10.22 -5.62
C ARG A 71 9.76 -10.76 -4.28
N PHE A 72 8.97 -9.98 -3.55
CA PHE A 72 8.42 -10.41 -2.26
C PHE A 72 7.44 -11.58 -2.42
N ASP A 73 6.54 -11.53 -3.40
CA ASP A 73 5.62 -12.63 -3.72
C ASP A 73 6.39 -13.92 -4.06
N ASN A 74 7.37 -13.82 -4.96
CA ASN A 74 8.23 -14.96 -5.35
C ASN A 74 9.05 -15.53 -4.17
N CYS A 75 9.54 -14.67 -3.27
CA CYS A 75 10.23 -15.09 -2.05
C CYS A 75 9.25 -15.83 -1.11
N SER A 76 8.11 -15.21 -0.84
CA SER A 76 7.12 -15.70 0.12
C SER A 76 6.44 -16.99 -0.32
N LYS A 77 6.29 -17.22 -1.63
CA LYS A 77 5.79 -18.48 -2.20
C LYS A 77 6.59 -19.69 -1.73
N LYS A 78 7.90 -19.56 -1.53
CA LYS A 78 8.80 -20.63 -1.05
C LYS A 78 8.68 -20.90 0.45
N CYS A 79 8.09 -19.99 1.22
CA CYS A 79 7.90 -20.19 2.66
C CYS A 79 6.69 -21.09 2.96
N PRO A 80 6.73 -21.89 4.04
CA PRO A 80 5.60 -22.73 4.45
C PRO A 80 4.30 -21.94 4.64
N PRO A 81 3.13 -22.53 4.36
CA PRO A 81 1.84 -21.88 4.63
C PRO A 81 1.63 -21.71 6.13
N ASN A 82 1.30 -20.49 6.56
CA ASN A 82 0.89 -20.16 7.93
C ASN A 82 0.10 -18.84 7.94
N ASN A 83 -0.52 -18.51 9.08
CA ASN A 83 -1.33 -17.30 9.23
C ASN A 83 -0.53 -16.01 8.98
N ALA A 84 0.75 -15.98 9.39
CA ALA A 84 1.61 -14.82 9.15
C ALA A 84 1.83 -14.58 7.65
N LYS A 85 2.06 -15.65 6.87
CA LYS A 85 2.17 -15.58 5.42
C LYS A 85 0.86 -15.11 4.80
N ALA A 86 -0.28 -15.66 5.22
CA ALA A 86 -1.59 -15.23 4.73
C ALA A 86 -1.83 -13.73 4.97
N LEU A 87 -1.55 -13.24 6.17
CA LEU A 87 -1.70 -11.82 6.52
C LEU A 87 -0.77 -10.92 5.69
N ARG A 88 0.50 -11.31 5.53
CA ARG A 88 1.44 -10.56 4.70
C ARG A 88 1.06 -10.59 3.21
N MET A 89 0.53 -11.70 2.70
CA MET A 89 0.03 -11.74 1.33
C MET A 89 -1.22 -10.87 1.14
N ALA A 90 -2.15 -10.89 2.09
CA ALA A 90 -3.34 -10.02 2.07
C ALA A 90 -2.95 -8.52 2.03
N SER A 91 -1.89 -8.16 2.73
CA SER A 91 -1.42 -6.77 2.82
C SER A 91 -0.86 -6.17 1.52
N ILE A 92 -0.48 -7.01 0.57
CA ILE A 92 0.07 -6.58 -0.72
C ILE A 92 -0.96 -6.70 -1.86
N LEU A 93 -2.21 -7.10 -1.57
CA LEU A 93 -3.24 -7.29 -2.59
C LEU A 93 -3.50 -6.01 -3.39
N GLN A 94 -3.64 -4.87 -2.72
CA GLN A 94 -3.81 -3.57 -3.39
C GLN A 94 -2.64 -3.26 -4.35
N TRP A 95 -1.42 -3.59 -3.92
CA TRP A 95 -0.25 -3.43 -4.77
C TRP A 95 -0.26 -4.40 -5.96
N ASN A 96 -0.74 -5.62 -5.80
CA ASN A 96 -0.92 -6.53 -6.94
C ASN A 96 -1.87 -5.94 -7.99
N THR A 97 -3.01 -5.36 -7.57
CA THR A 97 -3.95 -4.68 -8.47
C THR A 97 -3.28 -3.51 -9.20
N ILE A 98 -2.63 -2.61 -8.45
CA ILE A 98 -1.89 -1.46 -9.01
C ILE A 98 -0.84 -1.93 -10.04
N CYS A 99 -0.10 -2.98 -9.70
CA CYS A 99 0.99 -3.48 -10.52
C CYS A 99 0.56 -4.31 -11.72
N ASN A 100 -0.63 -4.89 -11.70
CA ASN A 100 -1.22 -5.53 -12.87
C ASN A 100 -1.71 -4.45 -13.83
N LEU A 101 -2.45 -3.45 -13.33
CA LEU A 101 -2.91 -2.34 -14.16
C LEU A 101 -1.77 -1.60 -14.85
N SER A 102 -0.68 -1.31 -14.12
CA SER A 102 0.46 -0.61 -14.72
C SER A 102 1.13 -1.37 -15.87
N LYS A 103 0.99 -2.71 -15.91
CA LYS A 103 1.49 -3.56 -16.98
C LYS A 103 0.49 -3.75 -18.12
N GLU A 104 -0.77 -3.99 -17.78
CA GLU A 104 -1.82 -4.35 -18.73
C GLU A 104 -2.31 -3.13 -19.52
N ASP A 105 -2.43 -1.97 -18.86
CA ASP A 105 -2.79 -0.72 -19.52
C ASP A 105 -1.99 0.47 -18.95
N PRO A 106 -0.76 0.69 -19.46
CA PRO A 106 0.08 1.81 -19.02
C PRO A 106 -0.54 3.19 -19.24
N LYS A 107 -1.43 3.34 -20.23
CA LYS A 107 -2.11 4.61 -20.52
C LYS A 107 -3.17 4.88 -19.46
N ALA A 108 -4.06 3.92 -19.20
CA ALA A 108 -5.05 4.03 -18.14
C ALA A 108 -4.40 4.20 -16.77
N PHE A 109 -3.29 3.50 -16.52
CA PHE A 109 -2.52 3.67 -15.29
C PHE A 109 -1.97 5.10 -15.13
N THR A 110 -1.44 5.69 -16.20
CA THR A 110 -0.95 7.08 -16.17
C THR A 110 -2.09 8.07 -15.93
N GLU A 111 -3.24 7.89 -16.58
CA GLU A 111 -4.44 8.70 -16.34
C GLU A 111 -4.91 8.58 -14.88
N PHE A 112 -4.93 7.36 -14.35
CA PHE A 112 -5.25 7.07 -12.96
C PHE A 112 -4.32 7.80 -11.98
N VAL A 113 -3.00 7.69 -12.15
CA VAL A 113 -2.03 8.39 -11.27
C VAL A 113 -2.19 9.91 -11.35
N ASN A 114 -2.40 10.45 -12.56
CA ASN A 114 -2.65 11.88 -12.75
C ASN A 114 -3.92 12.31 -12.00
N CYS A 115 -4.98 11.52 -12.09
CA CYS A 115 -6.23 11.86 -11.48
C CYS A 115 -6.20 11.76 -9.96
N GLU A 116 -5.62 10.68 -9.42
CA GLU A 116 -5.38 10.51 -7.99
C GLU A 116 -4.61 11.69 -7.42
N ARG A 117 -3.56 12.16 -8.12
CA ARG A 117 -2.81 13.34 -7.68
C ARG A 117 -3.70 14.58 -7.57
N HIS A 118 -4.51 14.85 -8.59
CA HIS A 118 -5.39 16.00 -8.63
C HIS A 118 -6.46 15.93 -7.54
N HIS A 119 -7.03 14.74 -7.34
CA HIS A 119 -8.00 14.49 -6.29
C HIS A 119 -7.38 14.66 -4.90
N ILE A 120 -6.18 14.11 -4.64
CA ILE A 120 -5.45 14.30 -3.39
C ILE A 120 -5.18 15.79 -3.12
N ASP A 121 -4.75 16.56 -4.13
CA ASP A 121 -4.54 18.00 -3.99
C ASP A 121 -5.84 18.74 -3.64
N LYS A 122 -6.94 18.46 -4.35
CA LYS A 122 -8.27 19.05 -4.03
C LYS A 122 -8.73 18.68 -2.62
N THR A 123 -8.62 17.41 -2.26
CA THR A 123 -9.00 16.90 -0.94
C THR A 123 -8.14 17.52 0.15
N SER A 124 -6.83 17.70 -0.07
CA SER A 124 -5.95 18.35 0.90
C SER A 124 -6.34 19.79 1.23
N ARG A 125 -6.99 20.48 0.30
CA ARG A 125 -7.47 21.87 0.46
C ARG A 125 -8.87 21.95 1.09
N LYS A 126 -9.67 20.89 0.98
CA LYS A 126 -11.08 20.86 1.42
C LYS A 126 -11.29 20.09 2.73
N CYS A 127 -10.52 19.04 2.95
CA CYS A 127 -10.70 18.10 4.03
C CYS A 127 -9.58 18.24 5.06
N ASN A 128 -9.95 18.24 6.35
CA ASN A 128 -8.99 18.23 7.44
C ASN A 128 -8.39 16.84 7.57
N PHE A 129 -7.10 16.69 7.31
CA PHE A 129 -6.40 15.43 7.57
C PHE A 129 -6.52 15.00 9.02
N VAL A 130 -6.64 13.70 9.24
CA VAL A 130 -6.58 13.08 10.56
C VAL A 130 -5.20 13.38 11.16
N LYS A 131 -5.16 14.21 12.20
CA LYS A 131 -3.93 14.49 12.94
C LYS A 131 -3.77 13.42 13.99
N VAL A 132 -3.15 12.30 13.61
CA VAL A 132 -2.88 11.20 14.54
C VAL A 132 -1.89 11.67 15.60
N ASN A 133 -2.29 11.53 16.85
CA ASN A 133 -1.44 11.70 18.02
C ASN A 133 -1.34 10.33 18.72
N GLU A 134 -0.15 9.93 19.16
CA GLU A 134 0.07 8.67 19.90
C GLU A 134 -0.78 8.57 21.17
N GLN A 135 -1.15 9.70 21.78
CA GLN A 135 -2.04 9.73 22.95
C GLN A 135 -3.53 9.84 22.61
N MET A 136 -3.89 9.82 21.32
CA MET A 136 -5.29 9.93 20.88
C MET A 136 -6.08 8.67 21.26
N ALA A 137 -7.25 8.84 21.88
CA ALA A 137 -8.14 7.73 22.14
C ALA A 137 -8.66 7.12 20.83
N LEU A 138 -8.80 5.79 20.78
CA LEU A 138 -9.28 5.07 19.58
C LEU A 138 -10.61 5.63 19.06
N LYS A 139 -11.53 5.98 19.95
CA LYS A 139 -12.83 6.57 19.58
C LYS A 139 -12.67 7.87 18.80
N ASP A 140 -11.76 8.75 19.23
CA ASP A 140 -11.52 10.05 18.59
C ASP A 140 -10.82 9.86 17.25
N PHE A 141 -9.88 8.92 17.18
CA PHE A 141 -9.25 8.51 15.92
C PHE A 141 -10.29 8.00 14.92
N CYS A 142 -11.13 7.04 15.32
CA CYS A 142 -12.19 6.48 14.47
C CYS A 142 -13.17 7.56 14.01
N LYS A 143 -13.54 8.51 14.89
CA LYS A 143 -14.40 9.63 14.52
C LYS A 143 -13.74 10.53 13.49
N GLN A 144 -12.50 10.96 13.72
CA GLN A 144 -11.77 11.81 12.76
C GLN A 144 -11.55 11.11 11.42
N LEU A 145 -11.28 9.80 11.44
CA LEU A 145 -11.14 9.01 10.23
C LEU A 145 -12.45 8.90 9.46
N ALA A 146 -13.58 8.71 10.15
CA ALA A 146 -14.91 8.70 9.53
C ALA A 146 -15.25 10.07 8.93
N ASP A 147 -15.02 11.16 9.67
CA ASP A 147 -15.25 12.54 9.20
C ASP A 147 -14.37 12.85 7.96
N TYR A 148 -13.09 12.44 7.98
CA TYR A 148 -12.19 12.58 6.83
C TYR A 148 -12.65 11.73 5.63
N SER A 149 -13.04 10.48 5.85
CA SER A 149 -13.51 9.56 4.79
C SER A 149 -14.77 10.09 4.10
N ALA A 150 -15.73 10.60 4.89
CA ALA A 150 -16.93 11.24 4.36
C ALA A 150 -16.59 12.49 3.53
N CYS A 151 -15.67 13.32 4.00
CA CYS A 151 -15.19 14.48 3.25
C CYS A 151 -14.49 14.07 1.95
N TYR A 152 -13.55 13.12 2.01
CA TYR A 152 -12.84 12.58 0.85
C TYR A 152 -13.83 12.10 -0.23
N ALA A 153 -14.85 11.34 0.17
CA ALA A 153 -15.88 10.83 -0.74
C ALA A 153 -16.74 11.95 -1.36
N SER A 154 -16.89 13.08 -0.68
CA SER A 154 -17.65 14.25 -1.19
C SER A 154 -16.88 15.08 -2.21
N VAL A 155 -15.55 14.96 -2.27
CA VAL A 155 -14.72 15.69 -3.24
C VAL A 155 -14.87 15.03 -4.61
N PRO A 156 -15.27 15.78 -5.66
CA PRO A 156 -15.45 15.19 -6.99
C PRO A 156 -14.18 14.52 -7.51
N PHE A 157 -14.35 13.29 -7.98
CA PHE A 157 -13.31 12.51 -8.66
C PHE A 157 -13.42 12.76 -10.16
N GLU A 158 -12.76 13.82 -10.64
CA GLU A 158 -12.82 14.27 -12.04
C GLU A 158 -11.85 13.48 -12.93
N CYS A 159 -12.08 12.18 -13.06
CA CYS A 159 -11.26 11.28 -13.90
C CYS A 159 -12.04 10.78 -15.11
N SER A 160 -11.31 10.20 -16.09
CA SER A 160 -11.94 9.34 -17.09
C SER A 160 -12.65 8.17 -16.39
N SER A 161 -13.73 7.63 -16.99
CA SER A 161 -14.47 6.49 -16.42
C SER A 161 -13.52 5.36 -16.05
N LYS A 162 -12.56 5.07 -16.92
CA LYS A 162 -11.57 4.01 -16.72
C LYS A 162 -10.66 4.25 -15.52
N ALA A 163 -10.21 5.49 -15.31
CA ALA A 163 -9.41 5.85 -14.13
C ALA A 163 -10.23 5.83 -12.83
N SER A 164 -11.52 6.17 -12.91
CA SER A 164 -12.46 6.05 -11.78
C SER A 164 -12.73 4.60 -11.41
N ASP A 165 -12.93 3.72 -12.39
CA ASP A 165 -13.16 2.28 -12.18
C ASP A 165 -11.95 1.63 -11.49
N VAL A 166 -10.74 2.00 -11.91
CA VAL A 166 -9.49 1.58 -11.26
C VAL A 166 -9.41 2.06 -9.81
N SER A 167 -9.69 3.34 -9.56
CA SER A 167 -9.63 3.89 -8.20
C SER A 167 -10.62 3.16 -7.28
N PHE A 168 -11.80 2.81 -7.81
CA PHE A 168 -12.77 1.97 -7.10
C PHE A 168 -12.20 0.59 -6.80
N GLU A 169 -11.68 -0.13 -7.80
CA GLU A 169 -11.12 -1.49 -7.61
C GLU A 169 -9.96 -1.55 -6.61
N VAL A 170 -9.13 -0.50 -6.55
CA VAL A 170 -7.94 -0.46 -5.69
C VAL A 170 -8.27 -0.02 -4.26
N PHE A 171 -9.21 0.93 -4.08
CA PHE A 171 -9.37 1.65 -2.82
C PHE A 171 -10.80 1.70 -2.24
N ARG A 172 -11.82 1.19 -2.93
CA ARG A 172 -13.22 1.20 -2.44
C ARG A 172 -13.83 -0.19 -2.42
#